data_AF-A0A6L7JII8-F1
#
_entry.id   AF-A0A6L7JII8-F1
#
_cell.length_a   1.000
_cell.length_b   1.000
_cell.length_c   1.000
_cell.angle_alpha   90.00
_cell.angle_beta   90.00
_cell.angle_gamma   90.00
#
_symmetry.space_group_name_H-M   'P 1'
#
loop_
_entity.id
_entity.type
_entity.pdbx_description
1 polymer ?
#
loop_
_entity_poly.entity_id
_entity_poly.type
_entity_poly.pdbx_seq_one_letter_code
_entity_poly.pdbx_strand_id
1 'polypeptide(L)'
;MRRRNSIWARNLVSDQQPASDAAPQSPVTAGQILRDMRHAHGYSLEQLAVLTRLRPERIAALEHDDFVHAPFRAYIVGHIRVYARGLGEDPTPALDALMLQLGPPAGDSVALESDASGSMLGRQQVPYLLVALGVVILVVALLLIARNNPAAEPAESVVASSPAVAAVVPETAATPELVLAVTAD
;
A
#
# COMPACT_ATOMS: atom_id res chain seq x y z
N MET A 1 19.86 -22.69 86.35
CA MET A 1 20.55 -22.34 85.09
C MET A 1 19.60 -21.58 84.17
N ARG A 2 20.16 -20.67 83.37
CA ARG A 2 19.53 -19.56 82.63
C ARG A 2 18.51 -19.95 81.55
N ARG A 3 17.61 -18.97 81.33
CA ARG A 3 16.67 -18.71 80.22
C ARG A 3 17.12 -19.18 78.82
N ARG A 4 16.14 -19.60 78.01
CA ARG A 4 15.99 -19.29 76.57
C ARG A 4 14.50 -19.44 76.20
N ASN A 5 13.70 -18.40 76.43
CA ASN A 5 13.14 -17.53 75.39
C ASN A 5 13.42 -17.94 73.93
N SER A 6 12.35 -18.33 73.23
CA SER A 6 12.05 -17.96 71.84
C SER A 6 10.54 -18.14 71.66
N ILE A 7 9.75 -17.10 71.92
CA ILE A 7 9.30 -16.14 70.89
C ILE A 7 8.31 -16.82 69.93
N TRP A 8 7.05 -16.58 70.27
CA TRP A 8 5.87 -16.50 69.40
C TRP A 8 6.16 -15.65 68.14
N ALA A 9 5.42 -15.93 67.07
CA ALA A 9 5.38 -15.25 65.77
C ALA A 9 6.29 -15.80 64.66
N ARG A 10 5.69 -16.67 63.84
CA ARG A 10 5.84 -16.56 62.39
C ARG A 10 4.61 -17.16 61.72
N ASN A 11 3.78 -16.27 61.18
CA ASN A 11 2.86 -16.42 60.04
C ASN A 11 2.70 -17.87 59.54
N LEU A 12 1.49 -18.45 59.52
CA LEU A 12 0.47 -18.14 58.51
C LEU A 12 1.06 -17.71 57.16
N VAL A 13 2.08 -18.42 56.70
CA VAL A 13 2.29 -18.62 55.28
C VAL A 13 1.58 -19.94 55.01
N SER A 14 0.26 -19.86 54.83
CA SER A 14 -0.38 -20.75 53.86
C SER A 14 0.49 -20.64 52.63
N ASP A 15 1.07 -21.76 52.22
CA ASP A 15 1.67 -21.89 50.90
C ASP A 15 0.60 -21.47 49.90
N GLN A 16 0.59 -20.18 49.55
CA GLN A 16 0.00 -19.71 48.32
C GLN A 16 0.88 -20.33 47.25
N GLN A 17 0.53 -21.55 46.88
CA GLN A 17 0.84 -22.12 45.59
C GLN A 17 0.39 -21.06 44.58
N PRO A 18 1.29 -20.29 43.94
CA PRO A 18 0.83 -19.35 42.93
C PRO A 18 0.18 -20.19 41.83
N ALA A 19 -1.00 -19.75 41.41
CA ALA A 19 -1.86 -20.37 40.42
C ALA A 19 -1.08 -21.10 39.32
N SER A 20 -1.11 -22.43 39.38
CA SER A 20 -0.66 -23.32 38.32
C SER A 20 -1.69 -23.36 37.19
N ASP A 21 -1.99 -22.21 36.59
CA ASP A 21 -2.94 -22.08 35.46
C ASP A 21 -2.35 -21.36 34.23
N ALA A 22 -1.05 -21.04 34.22
CA ALA A 22 -0.35 -20.68 32.99
C ALA A 22 0.02 -21.98 32.24
N ALA A 23 -0.99 -22.64 31.66
CA ALA A 23 -0.74 -23.64 30.63
C ALA A 23 0.24 -23.04 29.60
N PRO A 24 1.27 -23.78 29.15
CA PRO A 24 2.21 -23.26 28.17
C PRO A 24 1.39 -22.77 26.96
N GLN A 25 1.37 -21.45 26.74
CA GLN A 25 0.77 -20.86 25.56
C GLN A 25 1.54 -21.44 24.38
N SER A 26 0.91 -22.39 23.69
CA SER A 26 1.50 -22.99 22.50
C SER A 26 1.74 -21.87 21.49
N PRO A 27 2.87 -21.88 20.77
CA PRO A 27 3.19 -20.82 19.82
C PRO A 27 2.06 -20.70 18.79
N VAL A 28 1.77 -19.45 18.38
CA VAL A 28 0.73 -19.15 17.38
C VAL A 28 1.06 -19.88 16.08
N THR A 29 0.08 -20.60 15.54
CA THR A 29 0.26 -21.43 14.34
C THR A 29 -0.07 -20.69 13.05
N ALA A 30 0.44 -21.17 11.91
CA ALA A 30 0.08 -20.60 10.61
C ALA A 30 -1.44 -20.65 10.38
N GLY A 31 -2.08 -21.76 10.72
CA GLY A 31 -3.53 -21.93 10.60
C GLY A 31 -4.33 -20.94 11.45
N GLN A 32 -3.88 -20.64 12.68
CA GLN A 32 -4.49 -19.62 13.52
C GLN A 32 -4.42 -18.23 12.88
N ILE A 33 -3.24 -17.83 12.39
CA ILE A 33 -3.06 -16.52 11.74
C ILE A 33 -3.99 -16.41 10.52
N LEU A 34 -4.10 -17.45 9.69
CA LEU A 34 -4.98 -17.45 8.52
C LEU A 34 -6.45 -17.37 8.91
N ARG A 35 -6.86 -18.13 9.93
CA ARG A 35 -8.22 -18.09 10.47
C ARG A 35 -8.56 -16.68 10.93
N ASP A 36 -7.67 -16.05 11.70
CA ASP A 36 -7.85 -14.70 12.21
C ASP A 36 -7.96 -13.67 11.08
N MET A 37 -7.14 -13.78 10.02
CA MET A 37 -7.28 -12.95 8.82
C MET A 37 -8.69 -13.08 8.22
N ARG A 38 -9.20 -14.30 8.04
CA ARG A 38 -10.52 -14.50 7.45
C ARG A 38 -11.63 -13.93 8.34
N HIS A 39 -11.55 -14.13 9.65
CA HIS A 39 -12.54 -13.58 10.58
C HIS A 39 -12.50 -12.05 10.63
N ALA A 40 -11.31 -11.43 10.58
CA ALA A 40 -11.18 -9.98 10.53
C ALA A 40 -11.86 -9.37 9.29
N HIS A 41 -11.85 -10.10 8.17
CA HIS A 41 -12.55 -9.71 6.93
C HIS A 41 -14.03 -10.16 6.89
N GLY A 42 -14.49 -10.93 7.87
CA GLY A 42 -15.88 -11.40 7.94
C GLY A 42 -16.29 -12.43 6.88
N TYR A 43 -15.33 -13.09 6.23
CA TYR A 43 -15.63 -14.10 5.21
C TYR A 43 -15.93 -15.47 5.83
N SER A 44 -16.93 -16.15 5.28
CA SER A 44 -17.12 -17.60 5.45
C SER A 44 -16.07 -18.38 4.64
N LEU A 45 -15.92 -19.67 4.94
CA LEU A 45 -15.03 -20.55 4.17
C LEU A 45 -15.46 -20.63 2.70
N GLU A 46 -16.77 -20.66 2.44
CA GLU A 46 -17.36 -20.73 1.11
C GLU A 46 -17.10 -19.45 0.30
N GLN A 47 -17.23 -18.28 0.93
CA GLN A 47 -16.94 -17.01 0.27
C GLN A 47 -15.45 -16.88 -0.05
N LEU A 48 -14.58 -17.27 0.87
CA LEU A 48 -13.15 -17.24 0.64
C LEU A 48 -12.72 -18.25 -0.44
N ALA A 49 -13.39 -19.40 -0.53
CA ALA A 49 -13.18 -20.40 -1.58
C ALA A 49 -13.44 -19.83 -2.97
N VAL A 50 -14.51 -19.04 -3.15
CA VAL A 50 -14.81 -18.37 -4.42
C VAL A 50 -13.72 -17.36 -4.77
N LEU A 51 -13.26 -16.57 -3.80
CA LEU A 51 -12.27 -15.51 -3.99
C LEU A 51 -10.89 -16.07 -4.35
N THR A 52 -10.47 -17.13 -3.68
CA THR A 52 -9.13 -17.73 -3.79
C THR A 52 -9.07 -18.87 -4.81
N ARG A 53 -10.23 -19.38 -5.27
CA ARG A 53 -10.38 -20.61 -6.06
C ARG A 53 -9.84 -21.86 -5.35
N LEU A 54 -9.71 -21.81 -4.03
CA LEU A 54 -9.42 -22.98 -3.21
C LEU A 54 -10.72 -23.66 -2.84
N ARG A 55 -10.70 -24.99 -2.73
CA ARG A 55 -11.89 -25.69 -2.22
C ARG A 55 -12.07 -25.39 -0.73
N PRO A 56 -13.31 -25.27 -0.20
CA PRO A 56 -13.55 -24.99 1.22
C PRO A 56 -12.83 -25.97 2.16
N GLU A 57 -12.74 -27.24 1.78
CA GLU A 57 -12.05 -28.25 2.59
C GLU A 57 -10.54 -27.99 2.69
N ARG A 58 -9.93 -27.40 1.65
CA ARG A 58 -8.51 -27.01 1.66
C ARG A 58 -8.27 -25.79 2.53
N ILE A 59 -9.19 -24.82 2.52
CA ILE A 59 -9.14 -23.65 3.40
C ILE A 59 -9.23 -24.09 4.86
N ALA A 60 -10.21 -24.95 5.17
CA ALA A 60 -10.34 -25.53 6.50
C ALA A 60 -9.08 -26.28 6.92
N ALA A 61 -8.50 -27.10 6.05
CA ALA A 61 -7.26 -27.82 6.35
C ALA A 61 -6.10 -26.87 6.69
N LEU A 62 -5.93 -25.77 5.93
CA LEU A 62 -4.92 -24.74 6.25
C LEU A 62 -5.15 -24.11 7.63
N GLU A 63 -6.40 -23.74 7.95
CA GLU A 63 -6.73 -23.13 9.25
C GLU A 63 -6.55 -24.08 10.44
N HIS A 64 -6.63 -25.38 10.22
CA HIS A 64 -6.41 -26.41 11.26
C HIS A 64 -4.98 -26.95 11.28
N ASP A 65 -4.07 -26.38 10.48
CA ASP A 65 -2.71 -26.88 10.32
C ASP A 65 -2.66 -28.37 9.87
N ASP A 66 -3.71 -28.84 9.19
CA ASP A 66 -3.80 -30.20 8.66
C ASP A 66 -3.14 -30.28 7.28
N PHE A 67 -1.86 -30.66 7.30
CA PHE A 67 -1.04 -30.80 6.11
C PHE A 67 -0.79 -32.25 5.72
N VAL A 68 -1.49 -33.22 6.32
CA VAL A 68 -1.22 -34.67 6.13
C VAL A 68 -1.35 -35.11 4.67
N HIS A 69 -2.21 -34.42 3.91
CA HIS A 69 -2.45 -34.70 2.49
C HIS A 69 -1.76 -33.72 1.54
N ALA A 70 -0.81 -32.91 2.04
CA ALA A 70 0.00 -32.04 1.21
C ALA A 70 1.18 -32.84 0.62
N PRO A 71 1.32 -32.97 -0.71
CA PRO A 71 2.37 -33.79 -1.30
C PRO A 71 3.78 -33.24 -1.05
N PHE A 72 3.91 -31.93 -0.87
CA PHE A 72 5.19 -31.24 -0.66
C PHE A 72 4.99 -29.92 0.08
N ARG A 73 6.00 -29.45 0.81
CA ARG A 73 5.96 -28.18 1.56
C ARG A 73 5.60 -26.96 0.69
N ALA A 74 6.12 -26.91 -0.53
CA ALA A 74 5.85 -25.80 -1.45
C ALA A 74 4.36 -25.70 -1.82
N TYR A 75 3.59 -26.80 -1.72
CA TYR A 75 2.14 -26.81 -1.92
C TYR A 75 1.48 -25.95 -0.86
N ILE A 76 1.81 -26.19 0.41
CA ILE A 76 1.29 -25.44 1.56
C ILE A 76 1.64 -23.95 1.42
N VAL A 77 2.90 -23.65 1.13
CA VAL A 77 3.38 -22.27 0.91
C VAL A 77 2.59 -21.56 -0.21
N GLY A 78 2.34 -22.25 -1.32
CA GLY A 78 1.54 -21.72 -2.43
C GLY A 78 0.11 -21.38 -2.00
N HIS A 79 -0.53 -22.29 -1.25
CA HIS A 79 -1.89 -22.08 -0.74
C HIS A 79 -1.98 -20.92 0.24
N ILE A 80 -1.03 -20.78 1.16
CA ILE A 80 -0.98 -19.64 2.09
C ILE A 80 -0.87 -18.32 1.33
N ARG A 81 -0.05 -18.25 0.28
CA ARG A 81 0.07 -17.04 -0.56
C ARG A 81 -1.22 -16.71 -1.29
N VAL A 82 -1.88 -17.71 -1.87
CA VAL A 82 -3.17 -17.53 -2.57
C VAL A 82 -4.25 -17.08 -1.60
N TYR A 83 -4.29 -17.66 -0.39
CA TYR A 83 -5.19 -17.28 0.68
C TYR A 83 -5.05 -15.80 1.06
N ALA A 84 -3.84 -15.40 1.47
CA ALA A 84 -3.58 -14.03 1.92
C ALA A 84 -3.83 -13.02 0.79
N ARG A 85 -3.40 -13.34 -0.44
CA ARG A 85 -3.65 -12.50 -1.62
C ARG A 85 -5.14 -12.35 -1.91
N GLY A 86 -5.94 -13.39 -1.71
CA GLY A 86 -7.40 -13.32 -1.85
C GLY A 86 -7.99 -12.25 -0.92
N LEU A 87 -7.49 -12.15 0.31
CA LEU A 87 -7.90 -11.15 1.30
C LEU A 87 -7.19 -9.79 1.16
N GLY A 88 -6.21 -9.68 0.26
CA GLY A 88 -5.37 -8.48 0.14
C GLY A 88 -4.37 -8.29 1.30
N GLU A 89 -4.09 -9.35 2.05
CA GLU A 89 -3.21 -9.37 3.23
C GLU A 89 -1.78 -9.83 2.89
N ASP A 90 -0.84 -9.56 3.81
CA ASP A 90 0.53 -10.07 3.72
C ASP A 90 0.61 -11.55 4.17
N PRO A 91 1.10 -12.48 3.32
CA PRO A 91 1.28 -13.87 3.71
C PRO A 91 2.44 -14.11 4.69
N THR A 92 3.36 -13.16 4.85
CA THR A 92 4.63 -13.34 5.57
C THR A 92 4.44 -13.88 7.01
N PRO A 93 3.54 -13.33 7.85
CA PRO A 93 3.36 -13.83 9.22
C PRO A 93 2.95 -15.31 9.29
N ALA A 94 2.05 -15.74 8.40
CA ALA A 94 1.61 -17.13 8.33
C ALA A 94 2.70 -18.06 7.77
N LEU A 95 3.48 -17.58 6.80
CA LEU A 95 4.61 -18.34 6.25
C LEU A 95 5.73 -18.53 7.27
N ASP A 96 6.04 -17.49 8.06
CA ASP A 96 7.06 -17.58 9.12
C ASP A 96 6.64 -18.56 10.21
N ALA A 97 5.37 -18.50 10.64
CA ALA A 97 4.81 -19.48 11.58
C ALA A 97 4.88 -20.91 11.01
N LEU A 98 4.53 -21.11 9.73
CA LEU A 98 4.65 -22.41 9.05
C LEU A 98 6.09 -22.91 9.04
N MET A 99 7.04 -21.99 8.85
CA MET A 99 8.47 -22.29 8.79
C MET A 99 8.98 -22.80 10.13
N LEU A 100 8.50 -22.21 11.23
CA LEU A 100 8.75 -22.67 12.60
C LEU A 100 8.09 -24.02 12.90
N GLN A 101 6.87 -24.26 12.40
CA GLN A 101 6.12 -25.50 12.62
C GLN A 101 6.74 -26.72 11.90
N LEU A 102 7.12 -26.55 10.63
CA LEU A 102 7.65 -27.65 9.81
C LEU A 102 9.17 -27.84 9.98
N GLY A 103 9.86 -26.88 10.59
CA GLY A 103 11.32 -26.88 10.71
C GLY A 103 12.05 -26.67 9.37
N PRO A 104 13.38 -26.87 9.36
CA PRO A 104 14.19 -26.77 8.15
C PRO A 104 13.69 -27.73 7.06
N PRO A 105 13.70 -27.36 5.78
CA PRO A 105 13.34 -28.28 4.72
C PRO A 105 14.30 -29.47 4.75
N ALA A 106 13.81 -30.66 5.10
CA ALA A 106 14.47 -31.91 4.75
C ALA A 106 14.56 -31.92 3.21
N GLY A 107 15.75 -32.19 2.67
CA GLY A 107 16.18 -31.85 1.31
C GLY A 107 15.45 -32.53 0.15
N ASP A 108 14.13 -32.41 0.07
CA ASP A 108 13.33 -32.74 -1.11
C ASP A 108 13.34 -31.52 -2.05
N SER A 109 14.53 -31.26 -2.58
CA SER A 109 14.80 -30.27 -3.61
C SER A 109 14.30 -30.80 -4.96
N VAL A 110 12.99 -30.86 -5.16
CA VAL A 110 12.48 -30.77 -6.53
C VAL A 110 12.50 -29.29 -6.85
N ALA A 111 13.58 -28.87 -7.51
CA ALA A 111 13.74 -27.56 -8.11
C ALA A 111 12.66 -27.37 -9.18
N LEU A 112 11.47 -26.97 -8.75
CA LEU A 112 10.61 -26.18 -9.60
C LEU A 112 11.17 -24.77 -9.51
N GLU A 113 11.99 -24.42 -10.49
CA GLU A 113 12.20 -23.05 -10.94
C GLU A 113 10.82 -22.43 -11.15
N SER A 114 10.25 -21.88 -10.08
CA SER A 114 9.14 -20.96 -10.16
C SER A 114 9.77 -19.65 -10.54
N ASP A 115 9.60 -19.30 -11.81
CA ASP A 115 9.69 -17.98 -12.39
C ASP A 115 8.66 -17.03 -11.73
N ALA A 116 8.81 -16.87 -10.42
CA ALA A 116 8.17 -15.87 -9.59
C ALA A 116 9.29 -15.12 -8.86
N SER A 117 10.28 -14.68 -9.64
CA SER A 117 11.03 -13.47 -9.33
C SER A 117 10.09 -12.27 -9.44
N GLY A 118 9.08 -12.25 -8.58
CA GLY A 118 8.38 -11.03 -8.17
C GLY A 118 9.09 -10.55 -6.92
N SER A 119 10.30 -10.01 -7.12
CA SER A 119 11.04 -9.16 -6.18
C SER A 119 10.68 -9.35 -4.69
N MET A 120 11.31 -10.34 -4.04
CA MET A 120 11.48 -10.35 -2.59
C MET A 120 12.58 -9.37 -2.16
N LEU A 121 12.47 -8.11 -2.61
CA LEU A 121 13.22 -6.98 -2.09
C LEU A 121 12.21 -5.87 -1.79
N GLY A 122 11.99 -5.59 -0.50
CA GLY A 122 11.62 -4.25 -0.04
C GLY A 122 10.14 -3.85 -0.11
N ARG A 123 9.25 -4.62 0.52
CA ARG A 123 8.00 -4.05 1.08
C ARG A 123 8.28 -3.36 2.42
N GLN A 124 9.30 -2.51 2.46
CA GLN A 124 9.67 -1.75 3.66
C GLN A 124 10.23 -0.41 3.20
N GLN A 125 9.35 0.60 3.21
CA GLN A 125 9.67 2.01 2.96
C GLN A 125 10.21 2.29 1.56
N VAL A 126 9.35 2.63 0.59
CA VAL A 126 9.80 3.65 -0.38
C VAL A 126 10.05 4.89 0.49
N PRO A 127 11.30 5.32 0.74
CA PRO A 127 11.52 6.45 1.62
C PRO A 127 10.78 7.61 0.96
N TYR A 128 9.83 8.22 1.67
CA TYR A 128 9.13 9.42 1.19
C TYR A 128 10.10 10.48 0.63
N LEU A 129 11.37 10.39 1.03
CA LEU A 129 12.52 11.11 0.51
C LEU A 129 12.76 10.96 -1.01
N LEU A 130 12.60 9.77 -1.62
CA LEU A 130 12.75 9.61 -3.08
C LEU A 130 11.57 10.19 -3.85
N VAL A 131 10.35 10.05 -3.30
CA VAL A 131 9.14 10.67 -3.87
C VAL A 131 9.23 12.20 -3.72
N ALA A 132 9.60 12.69 -2.54
CA ALA A 132 9.82 14.11 -2.26
C ALA A 132 10.92 14.68 -3.14
N LEU A 133 12.03 13.96 -3.35
CA LEU A 133 13.10 14.37 -4.25
C LEU A 133 12.60 14.47 -5.69
N GLY A 134 11.82 13.50 -6.16
CA GLY A 134 11.18 13.55 -7.48
C GLY A 134 10.24 14.76 -7.64
N VAL A 135 9.41 15.04 -6.64
CA VAL A 135 8.51 16.21 -6.63
C VAL A 135 9.29 17.52 -6.61
N VAL A 136 10.35 17.62 -5.79
CA VAL A 136 11.21 18.82 -5.72
C VAL A 136 11.90 19.05 -7.06
N ILE A 137 12.47 18.01 -7.68
CA ILE A 137 13.10 18.11 -9.01
C ILE A 137 12.07 18.55 -10.06
N LEU A 138 10.86 17.99 -10.03
CA LEU A 138 9.78 18.36 -10.94
C LEU A 138 9.36 19.83 -10.77
N VAL A 139 9.18 20.30 -9.53
CA VAL A 139 8.80 21.69 -9.24
C VAL A 139 9.91 22.65 -9.66
N VAL A 140 11.18 22.33 -9.38
CA VAL A 140 12.31 23.16 -9.83
C VAL A 140 12.38 23.20 -11.35
N ALA A 141 12.22 22.07 -12.04
CA ALA A 141 12.17 22.02 -13.49
C ALA A 141 11.02 22.90 -14.06
N LEU A 142 9.82 22.81 -13.49
CA LEU A 142 8.67 23.65 -13.89
C LEU A 142 8.93 25.15 -13.64
N LEU A 143 9.53 25.52 -12.51
CA LEU A 143 9.87 26.90 -12.21
C LEU A 143 10.96 27.44 -13.14
N LEU A 144 11.93 26.61 -13.52
CA LEU A 144 12.95 26.98 -14.51
C LEU A 144 12.32 27.16 -15.90
N ILE A 145 11.42 26.26 -16.31
CA ILE A 145 10.66 26.40 -17.57
C ILE A 145 9.82 27.68 -17.56
N ALA A 146 9.09 27.96 -16.48
CA ALA A 146 8.25 29.16 -16.36
C ALA A 146 9.07 30.46 -16.34
N ARG A 147 10.28 30.44 -15.74
CA ARG A 147 11.19 31.59 -15.80
C ARG A 147 11.86 31.77 -17.15
N ASN A 148 12.10 30.69 -17.88
CA ASN A 148 12.83 30.69 -19.14
C ASN A 148 11.90 30.76 -20.38
N ASN A 149 10.58 30.65 -20.20
CA ASN A 149 9.55 30.85 -21.23
C ASN A 149 8.74 32.14 -20.97
N PRO A 150 9.20 33.31 -21.43
CA PRO A 150 8.28 34.40 -21.73
C PRO A 150 7.53 34.07 -23.03
N ALA A 151 6.20 34.14 -22.99
CA ALA A 151 5.25 33.98 -24.10
C ALA A 151 4.82 32.54 -24.45
N ALA A 152 3.79 32.10 -23.75
CA ALA A 152 2.70 31.38 -24.39
C ALA A 152 1.41 32.14 -24.04
N GLU A 153 1.09 33.18 -24.81
CA GLU A 153 -0.25 33.75 -24.81
C GLU A 153 -1.21 32.72 -25.42
N PRO A 154 -2.23 32.25 -24.69
CA PRO A 154 -3.29 31.45 -25.28
C PRO A 154 -4.19 32.37 -26.11
N ALA A 155 -4.23 32.11 -27.41
CA ALA A 155 -5.29 32.61 -28.27
C ALA A 155 -6.62 31.93 -27.91
N GLU A 156 -7.63 32.71 -27.50
CA GLU A 156 -9.07 32.56 -27.82
C GLU A 156 -9.85 33.63 -27.04
N SER A 157 -10.36 34.68 -27.70
CA SER A 157 -11.78 34.82 -28.13
C SER A 157 -12.76 34.79 -26.92
N VAL A 158 -13.67 35.73 -26.69
CA VAL A 158 -14.69 36.33 -27.57
C VAL A 158 -15.26 37.58 -26.86
N VAL A 159 -15.89 38.48 -27.64
CA VAL A 159 -17.05 39.34 -27.31
C VAL A 159 -16.76 40.86 -27.20
N ALA A 160 -16.86 41.49 -28.38
CA ALA A 160 -17.66 42.68 -28.68
C ALA A 160 -17.42 43.99 -27.90
N SER A 161 -16.92 45.00 -28.62
CA SER A 161 -17.72 46.19 -28.95
C SER A 161 -16.96 47.08 -29.94
N SER A 162 -17.36 47.03 -31.20
CA SER A 162 -17.35 48.19 -32.09
C SER A 162 -18.79 48.69 -32.07
N PRO A 163 -19.07 49.95 -31.66
CA PRO A 163 -18.74 51.08 -32.52
C PRO A 163 -18.26 52.36 -31.80
N ALA A 164 -17.60 53.22 -32.58
CA ALA A 164 -17.63 54.68 -32.51
C ALA A 164 -17.19 55.39 -31.20
N VAL A 165 -15.92 55.82 -31.15
CA VAL A 165 -15.54 57.10 -30.53
C VAL A 165 -14.42 57.75 -31.35
N ALA A 166 -14.72 58.96 -31.82
CA ALA A 166 -13.87 60.14 -31.95
C ALA A 166 -12.38 59.93 -32.29
N ALA A 167 -11.94 60.30 -33.49
CA ALA A 167 -11.55 61.67 -33.84
C ALA A 167 -10.12 62.03 -33.40
N VAL A 168 -9.52 62.83 -34.28
CA VAL A 168 -8.36 63.72 -34.08
C VAL A 168 -7.01 63.03 -34.20
N VAL A 169 -6.25 63.44 -35.23
CA VAL A 169 -4.91 64.08 -35.13
C VAL A 169 -4.42 64.42 -36.56
N PRO A 170 -3.62 65.48 -36.75
CA PRO A 170 -3.92 66.56 -37.69
C PRO A 170 -2.92 66.69 -38.87
N GLU A 171 -3.28 67.61 -39.77
CA GLU A 171 -2.41 68.66 -40.35
C GLU A 171 -1.23 68.31 -41.28
N THR A 172 -1.19 69.10 -42.38
CA THR A 172 -0.07 69.38 -43.29
C THR A 172 0.14 68.42 -44.46
N ALA A 173 -0.39 68.77 -45.63
CA ALA A 173 0.41 69.39 -46.70
C ALA A 173 -0.37 69.51 -48.02
N ALA A 174 -0.15 70.65 -48.69
CA ALA A 174 -0.23 70.86 -50.15
C ALA A 174 -1.63 71.01 -50.81
N THR A 175 -2.08 72.27 -50.81
CA THR A 175 -2.59 73.05 -51.97
C THR A 175 -1.94 72.74 -53.34
N PRO A 176 -2.47 73.22 -54.49
CA PRO A 176 -3.78 73.84 -54.78
C PRO A 176 -4.43 73.38 -56.12
N GLU A 177 -5.49 74.11 -56.50
CA GLU A 177 -5.76 74.57 -57.88
C GLU A 177 -6.64 73.65 -58.76
N LEU A 178 -7.96 73.85 -58.76
CA LEU A 178 -8.67 74.82 -59.62
C LEU A 178 -8.27 74.72 -61.11
N VAL A 179 -8.93 73.83 -61.86
CA VAL A 179 -9.11 74.01 -63.30
C VAL A 179 -10.54 73.62 -63.69
N LEU A 180 -11.31 74.67 -64.01
CA LEU A 180 -12.24 74.84 -65.14
C LEU A 180 -12.98 73.61 -65.67
N ALA A 181 -14.32 73.57 -65.55
CA ALA A 181 -15.30 74.21 -66.45
C ALA A 181 -15.63 73.34 -67.67
N VAL A 182 -16.92 73.05 -67.87
CA VAL A 182 -17.63 72.67 -69.13
C VAL A 182 -18.89 71.87 -68.72
N THR A 183 -20.08 72.48 -68.62
CA THR A 183 -21.12 72.76 -69.65
C THR A 183 -21.85 71.53 -70.21
N ALA A 184 -23.18 71.70 -70.32
CA ALA A 184 -24.18 70.94 -71.11
C ALA A 184 -24.57 69.56 -70.53
N ASP A 185 -25.84 69.15 -70.49
CA ASP A 185 -27.04 69.51 -71.28
C ASP A 185 -28.28 69.34 -70.38
#